data_AF-A0A947D4H1-F1
#
_entry.id   AF-A0A947D4H1-F1
#
_cell.length_a   1.000
_cell.length_b   1.000
_cell.length_c   1.000
_cell.angle_alpha   90.00
_cell.angle_beta   90.00
_cell.angle_gamma   90.00
#
_symmetry.space_group_name_H-M   'P 1'
#
loop_
_entity.id
_entity.type
_entity.pdbx_description
1 polymer ?
#
loop_
_entity_poly.entity_id
_entity_poly.type
_entity_poly.pdbx_seq_one_letter_code
_entity_poly.pdbx_strand_id
1 'polypeptide(L)'
;MPNLVRSVLRLAVVASLISAGAGFASAGITNPSTTVAGVKRETFLVIHASLPGRAALDCLSPCNGSPLSEVFVRHFGRETRASAFADAFTTEVDTISGGRQRSWSMNAGSSSRAILPDGCKPVALVFANADYRFASRLRGPVLDERRVTQHLRSLDVPTTSIVDADGATLRAALSAFVSKLGSDSCAIVYLAGHGVDIDGRHYFAGTDIDTSGGKAPDEQAIDIDDLLRQVGDGAVVVLDMNFSKVKPSVR
;
A
#
# COMPACT_ATOMS: atom_id res chain seq x y z
N MET A 1 6.52 -70.51 15.65
CA MET A 1 5.50 -69.43 15.75
C MET A 1 5.27 -68.90 14.34
N PRO A 2 4.01 -68.74 13.90
CA PRO A 2 3.63 -68.69 12.48
C PRO A 2 3.56 -67.26 11.91
N ASN A 3 3.79 -67.14 10.58
CA ASN A 3 2.94 -66.52 9.53
C ASN A 3 2.16 -65.22 9.82
N LEU A 4 1.83 -64.32 8.89
CA LEU A 4 2.10 -63.98 7.47
C LEU A 4 1.12 -62.79 7.20
N VAL A 5 1.31 -62.03 6.11
CA VAL A 5 0.23 -61.36 5.31
C VAL A 5 -0.31 -59.96 5.73
N ARG A 6 0.15 -58.97 4.95
CA ARG A 6 -0.59 -58.02 4.06
C ARG A 6 -2.05 -57.61 4.35
N SER A 7 -2.32 -56.37 3.91
CA SER A 7 -3.60 -55.75 3.50
C SER A 7 -4.23 -54.88 4.60
N VAL A 8 -4.91 -53.75 4.35
CA VAL A 8 -5.78 -53.37 3.22
C VAL A 8 -5.81 -51.84 3.11
N LEU A 9 -5.78 -51.36 1.86
CA LEU A 9 -6.17 -50.03 1.39
C LEU A 9 -7.61 -49.68 1.82
N ARG A 10 -7.84 -48.57 2.52
CA ARG A 10 -9.18 -47.93 2.54
C ARG A 10 -9.08 -46.45 2.20
N LEU A 11 -9.44 -46.20 0.95
CA LEU A 11 -9.95 -44.94 0.43
C LEU A 11 -11.16 -44.50 1.28
N ALA A 12 -11.11 -43.30 1.84
CA ALA A 12 -12.30 -42.58 2.28
C ALA A 12 -12.14 -41.11 1.88
N VAL A 13 -12.80 -40.78 0.78
CA VAL A 13 -13.19 -39.42 0.41
C VAL A 13 -14.07 -38.87 1.55
N VAL A 14 -13.72 -37.73 2.12
CA VAL A 14 -14.68 -36.91 2.87
C VAL A 14 -14.63 -35.49 2.30
N ALA A 15 -15.82 -35.09 1.86
CA ALA A 15 -16.16 -33.88 1.17
C ALA A 15 -16.02 -32.63 2.05
N SER A 16 -15.90 -31.51 1.35
CA SER A 16 -16.07 -30.13 1.80
C SER A 16 -17.08 -29.94 2.93
N LEU A 17 -16.71 -29.13 3.92
CA LEU A 17 -17.64 -28.29 4.66
C LEU A 17 -17.04 -26.90 4.84
N ILE A 18 -17.70 -25.95 4.17
CA ILE A 18 -17.60 -24.50 4.32
C ILE A 18 -18.27 -24.10 5.64
N SER A 19 -17.83 -22.96 6.19
CA SER A 19 -18.48 -22.05 7.17
C SER A 19 -17.72 -21.99 8.50
N ALA A 20 -17.40 -20.85 9.10
CA ALA A 20 -17.72 -19.46 8.81
C ALA A 20 -16.58 -18.58 9.35
N GLY A 21 -16.12 -17.61 8.56
CA GLY A 21 -15.28 -16.54 9.06
C GLY A 21 -16.09 -15.67 10.01
N ALA A 22 -15.65 -15.56 11.26
CA ALA A 22 -16.15 -14.54 12.17
C ALA A 22 -15.79 -13.16 11.58
N GLY A 23 -16.82 -12.45 11.12
CA GLY A 23 -16.70 -11.10 10.60
C GLY A 23 -16.29 -10.13 11.71
N PHE A 24 -15.14 -9.48 11.54
CA PHE A 24 -14.84 -8.24 12.23
C PHE A 24 -15.55 -7.11 11.48
N ALA A 25 -16.68 -6.65 12.03
CA ALA A 25 -17.31 -5.42 11.58
C ALA A 25 -16.44 -4.23 12.04
N SER A 26 -15.69 -3.64 11.12
CA SER A 26 -15.09 -2.32 11.30
C SER A 26 -16.10 -1.29 10.81
N ALA A 27 -16.58 -0.44 11.72
CA ALA A 27 -17.29 0.77 11.36
C ALA A 27 -16.32 1.68 10.59
N GLY A 28 -16.54 1.85 9.29
CA GLY A 28 -15.89 2.92 8.51
C GLY A 28 -15.34 2.58 7.13
N ILE A 29 -15.31 1.31 6.68
CA ILE A 29 -15.10 0.97 5.26
C ILE A 29 -16.04 -0.19 4.93
N THR A 30 -17.24 0.12 4.46
CA THR A 30 -18.17 -0.91 3.98
C THR A 30 -17.65 -1.45 2.65
N ASN A 31 -17.38 -2.75 2.62
CA ASN A 31 -17.12 -3.48 1.39
C ASN A 31 -18.39 -3.45 0.52
N PRO A 32 -18.42 -2.81 -0.68
CA PRO A 32 -19.60 -2.83 -1.52
C PRO A 32 -19.71 -4.22 -2.19
N SER A 33 -20.29 -5.18 -1.45
CA SER A 33 -20.82 -6.40 -2.02
C SER A 33 -22.15 -6.09 -2.70
N THR A 34 -22.09 -5.44 -3.87
CA THR A 34 -23.24 -5.37 -4.80
C THR A 34 -22.72 -5.34 -6.22
N THR A 35 -22.98 -6.43 -6.95
CA THR A 35 -22.86 -6.51 -8.40
C THR A 35 -23.90 -5.58 -9.03
N VAL A 36 -23.58 -4.30 -9.17
CA VAL A 36 -24.35 -3.37 -10.03
C VAL A 36 -23.76 -3.47 -11.43
N ALA A 37 -24.52 -4.01 -12.37
CA ALA A 37 -24.16 -4.00 -13.78
C ALA A 37 -23.97 -2.54 -14.23
N GLY A 38 -22.75 -2.19 -14.66
CA GLY A 38 -22.43 -0.86 -15.20
C GLY A 38 -21.47 0.00 -14.36
N VAL A 39 -21.11 -0.39 -13.13
CA VAL A 39 -20.03 0.27 -12.39
C VAL A 39 -18.70 -0.37 -12.78
N LYS A 40 -17.86 0.38 -13.47
CA LYS A 40 -16.46 0.01 -13.73
C LYS A 40 -15.82 -0.26 -12.36
N ARG A 41 -15.44 -1.50 -12.07
CA ARG A 41 -14.75 -1.82 -10.81
C ARG A 41 -13.42 -1.07 -10.85
N GLU A 42 -13.23 -0.12 -9.96
CA GLU A 42 -11.94 0.54 -9.82
C GLU A 42 -10.90 -0.52 -9.47
N THR A 43 -9.95 -0.75 -10.37
CA THR A 43 -9.02 -1.89 -10.32
C THR A 43 -7.68 -1.52 -9.70
N PHE A 44 -7.65 -0.59 -8.77
CA PHE A 44 -6.41 -0.29 -8.06
C PHE A 44 -6.01 -1.43 -7.11
N LEU A 45 -4.72 -1.57 -6.87
CA LEU A 45 -4.17 -2.33 -5.76
C LEU A 45 -3.56 -1.34 -4.77
N VAL A 46 -4.14 -1.21 -3.59
CA VAL A 46 -3.56 -0.39 -2.51
C VAL A 46 -2.96 -1.30 -1.47
N ILE A 47 -1.70 -1.07 -1.11
CA ILE A 47 -0.99 -1.76 -0.03
C ILE A 47 -0.73 -0.76 1.08
N HIS A 48 -1.32 -1.00 2.24
CA HIS A 48 -1.10 -0.27 3.47
C HIS A 48 0.02 -0.92 4.27
N ALA A 49 0.88 -0.09 4.87
CA ALA A 49 1.98 -0.57 5.68
C ALA A 49 1.55 -1.44 6.86
N SER A 50 0.39 -1.12 7.43
CA SER A 50 -0.15 -1.78 8.60
C SER A 50 -1.67 -1.92 8.52
N LEU A 51 -2.22 -2.84 9.31
CA LEU A 51 -3.67 -2.90 9.58
C LEU A 51 -4.19 -1.57 10.16
N PRO A 52 -5.47 -1.22 9.92
CA PRO A 52 -6.08 -0.03 10.50
C PRO A 52 -5.86 0.07 12.01
N GLY A 53 -5.37 1.23 12.48
CA GLY A 53 -5.09 1.50 13.90
C GLY A 53 -3.85 0.80 14.46
N ARG A 54 -3.05 0.14 13.62
CA ARG A 54 -1.72 -0.39 14.00
C ARG A 54 -0.62 0.54 13.50
N ALA A 55 0.57 0.38 14.07
CA ALA A 55 1.72 1.18 13.70
C ALA A 55 2.48 0.54 12.53
N ALA A 56 2.97 1.38 11.62
CA ALA A 56 4.00 1.02 10.66
C ALA A 56 5.40 1.26 11.26
N LEU A 57 6.36 0.40 10.94
CA LEU A 57 7.75 0.58 11.34
C LEU A 57 8.47 1.43 10.31
N ASP A 58 9.08 2.52 10.80
CA ASP A 58 9.99 3.36 10.04
C ASP A 58 11.29 2.61 9.65
N CYS A 59 11.81 1.77 10.54
CA CYS A 59 13.09 1.09 10.35
C CYS A 59 13.07 -0.36 10.85
N LEU A 60 13.71 -1.25 10.09
CA LEU A 60 14.31 -2.49 10.62
C LEU A 60 15.61 -2.16 11.37
N SER A 61 16.02 -2.95 12.38
CA SER A 61 17.24 -2.64 13.18
C SER A 61 18.46 -3.44 12.70
N PRO A 62 19.65 -2.82 12.51
CA PRO A 62 19.89 -1.37 12.51
C PRO A 62 19.18 -0.69 11.33
N CYS A 63 18.82 0.60 11.47
CA CYS A 63 17.96 1.28 10.49
C CYS A 63 18.46 1.13 9.06
N ASN A 64 17.69 0.41 8.25
CA ASN A 64 17.91 0.18 6.84
C ASN A 64 16.61 0.37 6.04
N GLY A 65 15.77 1.33 6.44
CA GLY A 65 14.44 1.54 5.88
C GLY A 65 13.36 0.62 6.47
N SER A 66 12.13 0.81 6.00
CA SER A 66 10.95 0.13 6.47
C SER A 66 10.94 -1.35 6.05
N PRO A 67 10.18 -2.21 6.76
CA PRO A 67 9.86 -3.55 6.26
C PRO A 67 9.15 -3.51 4.91
N LEU A 68 8.36 -2.46 4.65
CA LEU A 68 7.53 -2.36 3.45
C LEU A 68 8.37 -2.19 2.19
N SER A 69 9.37 -1.31 2.24
CA SER A 69 10.24 -1.04 1.10
C SER A 69 11.08 -2.28 0.74
N GLU A 70 11.57 -3.00 1.75
CA GLU A 70 12.32 -4.24 1.58
C GLU A 70 11.46 -5.33 0.91
N VAL A 71 10.23 -5.51 1.36
CA VAL A 71 9.32 -6.52 0.79
C VAL A 71 8.85 -6.11 -0.60
N PHE A 72 8.60 -4.83 -0.84
CA PHE A 72 8.21 -4.32 -2.15
C PHE A 72 9.24 -4.71 -3.22
N VAL A 73 10.53 -4.44 -2.99
CA VAL A 73 11.57 -4.75 -3.99
C VAL A 73 11.85 -6.24 -4.15
N ARG A 74 11.52 -7.05 -3.13
CA ARG A 74 11.64 -8.51 -3.23
C ARG A 74 10.59 -9.13 -4.12
N HIS A 75 9.38 -8.56 -4.21
CA HIS A 75 8.25 -9.19 -4.89
C HIS A 75 7.79 -8.48 -6.15
N PHE A 76 7.91 -7.14 -6.21
CA PHE A 76 7.42 -6.38 -7.34
C PHE A 76 8.28 -6.67 -8.59
N GLY A 77 7.64 -7.13 -9.66
CA GLY A 77 8.31 -7.61 -10.88
C GLY A 77 8.63 -9.10 -10.90
N ARG A 78 8.43 -9.83 -9.79
CA ARG A 78 8.51 -11.30 -9.74
C ARG A 78 7.12 -11.93 -9.72
N GLU A 79 6.25 -11.38 -8.87
CA GLU A 79 4.86 -11.80 -8.79
C GLU A 79 4.07 -11.20 -9.95
N THR A 80 3.17 -11.99 -10.52
CA THR A 80 2.31 -11.56 -11.63
C THR A 80 0.89 -11.29 -11.19
N ARG A 81 0.45 -11.88 -10.06
CA ARG A 81 -0.93 -11.82 -9.58
C ARG A 81 -1.06 -10.96 -8.34
N ALA A 82 -2.10 -10.11 -8.31
CA ALA A 82 -2.35 -9.18 -7.22
C ALA A 82 -2.56 -9.89 -5.87
N SER A 83 -3.29 -11.01 -5.84
CA SER A 83 -3.51 -11.77 -4.60
C SER A 83 -2.21 -12.40 -4.08
N ALA A 84 -1.43 -13.04 -4.96
CA ALA A 84 -0.16 -13.67 -4.58
C ALA A 84 0.83 -12.62 -4.07
N PHE A 85 0.91 -11.47 -4.75
CA PHE A 85 1.70 -10.34 -4.32
C PHE A 85 1.27 -9.82 -2.94
N ALA A 86 -0.03 -9.62 -2.71
CA ALA A 86 -0.56 -9.17 -1.42
C ALA A 86 -0.32 -10.18 -0.27
N ASP A 87 -0.49 -11.47 -0.53
CA ASP A 87 -0.26 -12.55 0.43
C ASP A 87 1.22 -12.64 0.82
N ALA A 88 2.10 -12.57 -0.19
CA ALA A 88 3.54 -12.51 0.02
C ALA A 88 3.94 -11.26 0.80
N PHE A 89 3.35 -10.11 0.46
CA PHE A 89 3.58 -8.85 1.17
C PHE A 89 3.24 -8.97 2.65
N THR A 90 2.06 -9.49 2.96
CA THR A 90 1.56 -9.64 4.33
C THR A 90 2.43 -10.59 5.14
N THR A 91 2.76 -11.74 4.55
CA THR A 91 3.55 -12.79 5.20
C THR A 91 4.97 -12.32 5.51
N GLU A 92 5.62 -11.69 4.53
CA GLU A 92 7.02 -11.33 4.69
C GLU A 92 7.21 -10.08 5.56
N VAL A 93 6.31 -9.09 5.49
CA VAL A 93 6.34 -7.94 6.41
C VAL A 93 6.18 -8.40 7.86
N ASP A 94 5.25 -9.32 8.15
CA ASP A 94 5.11 -9.91 9.49
C ASP A 94 6.39 -10.63 9.90
N THR A 95 6.96 -11.45 9.01
CA THR A 95 8.18 -12.21 9.28
C THR A 95 9.38 -11.31 9.59
N ILE A 96 9.74 -10.39 8.69
CA ILE A 96 10.95 -9.58 8.84
C ILE A 96 10.83 -8.52 9.93
N SER A 97 9.61 -8.14 10.30
CA SER A 97 9.35 -7.27 11.44
C SER A 97 9.31 -8.01 12.79
N GLY A 98 9.40 -9.34 12.80
CA GLY A 98 9.24 -10.15 14.01
C GLY A 98 7.83 -10.08 14.59
N GLY A 99 6.81 -10.00 13.73
CA GLY A 99 5.39 -9.90 14.08
C GLY A 99 4.94 -8.52 14.53
N ARG A 100 5.80 -7.49 14.42
CA ARG A 100 5.52 -6.13 14.89
C ARG A 100 4.68 -5.31 13.91
N GLN A 101 4.67 -5.70 12.63
CA GLN A 101 3.94 -5.03 11.57
C GLN A 101 3.28 -6.09 10.68
N ARG A 102 2.03 -5.85 10.31
CA ARG A 102 1.33 -6.65 9.28
C ARG A 102 0.73 -5.71 8.27
N SER A 103 1.19 -5.79 7.03
CA SER A 103 0.59 -5.03 5.94
C SER A 103 -0.83 -5.51 5.66
N TRP A 104 -1.57 -4.67 4.96
CA TRP A 104 -2.92 -4.95 4.54
C TRP A 104 -3.11 -4.42 3.12
N SER A 105 -3.92 -5.10 2.31
CA SER A 105 -4.22 -4.64 0.95
C SER A 105 -5.71 -4.46 0.74
N MET A 106 -6.07 -3.40 0.02
CA MET A 106 -7.42 -3.20 -0.50
C MET A 106 -7.48 -3.71 -1.94
N ASN A 107 -8.64 -4.26 -2.32
CA ASN A 107 -8.96 -4.73 -3.67
C ASN A 107 -8.03 -5.82 -4.24
N ALA A 108 -7.22 -6.49 -3.40
CA ALA A 108 -6.40 -7.63 -3.80
C ALA A 108 -7.18 -8.94 -4.04
N GLY A 109 -8.45 -9.01 -3.62
CA GLY A 109 -9.22 -10.25 -3.49
C GLY A 109 -9.55 -11.02 -4.78
N SER A 110 -9.15 -10.54 -5.96
CA SER A 110 -9.28 -11.29 -7.21
C SER A 110 -7.99 -12.03 -7.52
N SER A 111 -7.98 -13.35 -7.33
CA SER A 111 -6.81 -14.20 -7.58
C SER A 111 -6.41 -14.31 -9.05
N SER A 112 -7.25 -13.86 -9.98
CA SER A 112 -6.95 -13.84 -11.42
C SER A 112 -6.42 -12.50 -11.92
N ARG A 113 -6.44 -11.44 -11.10
CA ARG A 113 -6.03 -10.09 -11.52
C ARG A 113 -4.51 -9.96 -11.53
N ALA A 114 -3.96 -9.43 -12.61
CA ALA A 114 -2.55 -9.06 -12.67
C ALA A 114 -2.24 -7.86 -11.76
N ILE A 115 -1.01 -7.75 -11.24
CA ILE A 115 -0.60 -6.60 -10.41
C ILE A 115 -0.77 -5.29 -11.17
N LEU A 116 -0.28 -5.28 -12.41
CA LEU A 116 -0.49 -4.24 -13.41
C LEU A 116 -1.28 -4.85 -14.58
N PRO A 117 -2.18 -4.10 -15.24
CA PRO A 117 -2.90 -4.60 -16.41
C PRO A 117 -1.96 -5.06 -17.55
N ASP A 118 -2.33 -6.13 -18.25
CA ASP A 118 -1.55 -6.62 -19.38
C ASP A 118 -1.40 -5.55 -20.47
N GLY A 119 -0.18 -5.37 -20.97
CA GLY A 119 0.13 -4.40 -22.02
C GLY A 119 0.13 -2.94 -21.57
N CYS A 120 -0.03 -2.65 -20.27
CA CYS A 120 0.13 -1.29 -19.77
C CYS A 120 1.61 -0.87 -19.73
N LYS A 121 1.85 0.44 -19.82
CA LYS A 121 3.16 1.06 -19.70
C LYS A 121 3.30 1.65 -18.30
N PRO A 122 4.06 1.01 -17.38
CA PRO A 122 4.19 1.50 -16.03
C PRO A 122 4.99 2.79 -15.99
N VAL A 123 4.53 3.75 -15.18
CA VAL A 123 5.28 4.94 -14.77
C VAL A 123 5.12 5.13 -13.28
N ALA A 124 6.17 5.59 -12.61
CA ALA A 124 6.23 5.64 -11.16
C ALA A 124 6.43 7.05 -10.58
N LEU A 125 5.77 7.30 -9.46
CA LEU A 125 5.95 8.45 -8.59
C LEU A 125 6.28 7.98 -7.17
N VAL A 126 7.42 8.39 -6.66
CA VAL A 126 7.88 8.05 -5.30
C VAL A 126 8.03 9.33 -4.49
N PHE A 127 7.33 9.40 -3.36
CA PHE A 127 7.55 10.45 -2.36
C PHE A 127 8.10 9.84 -1.08
N ALA A 128 9.08 10.51 -0.49
CA ALA A 128 9.63 10.15 0.80
C ALA A 128 9.87 11.37 1.67
N ASN A 129 9.05 11.54 2.69
CA ASN A 129 9.13 12.69 3.59
C ASN A 129 9.63 12.22 4.96
N ALA A 130 10.76 12.78 5.39
CA ALA A 130 11.47 12.45 6.63
C ALA A 130 11.74 13.68 7.52
N ASP A 131 12.06 14.84 6.93
CA ASP A 131 12.40 16.08 7.66
C ASP A 131 11.18 17.00 7.88
N TYR A 132 10.26 16.57 8.73
CA TYR A 132 9.07 17.35 9.07
C TYR A 132 9.38 18.53 9.99
N ARG A 133 8.74 19.67 9.73
CA ARG A 133 8.89 20.90 10.52
C ARG A 133 8.12 20.85 11.84
N PHE A 134 6.93 20.27 11.83
CA PHE A 134 5.98 20.27 12.97
C PHE A 134 5.60 18.86 13.45
N ALA A 135 6.23 17.82 12.90
CA ALA A 135 6.05 16.44 13.31
C ALA A 135 7.40 15.78 13.59
N SER A 136 7.40 14.58 14.17
CA SER A 136 8.63 13.85 14.42
C SER A 136 9.33 13.50 13.10
N ARG A 137 10.65 13.71 13.08
CA ARG A 137 11.49 13.29 11.96
C ARG A 137 11.54 11.77 11.86
N LEU A 138 11.60 11.27 10.63
CA LEU A 138 11.74 9.85 10.31
C LEU A 138 13.14 9.56 9.78
N ARG A 139 13.59 8.30 9.88
CA ARG A 139 14.90 7.87 9.38
C ARG A 139 14.80 6.98 8.16
N GLY A 140 13.69 6.24 8.02
CA GLY A 140 13.43 5.29 6.95
C GLY A 140 13.20 5.89 5.56
N PRO A 141 12.36 6.93 5.38
CA PRO A 141 11.85 7.30 4.06
C PRO A 141 12.92 7.56 2.99
N VAL A 142 14.04 8.21 3.35
CA VAL A 142 15.14 8.47 2.40
C VAL A 142 15.83 7.16 1.97
N LEU A 143 15.90 6.17 2.85
CA LEU A 143 16.42 4.82 2.54
C LEU A 143 15.42 4.04 1.68
N ASP A 144 14.13 4.19 1.98
CA ASP A 144 13.04 3.55 1.26
C ASP A 144 12.93 4.07 -0.17
N GLU A 145 12.98 5.40 -0.37
CA GLU A 145 13.04 6.02 -1.69
C GLU A 145 14.17 5.45 -2.52
N ARG A 146 15.40 5.45 -1.99
CA ARG A 146 16.56 4.95 -2.73
C ARG A 146 16.36 3.50 -3.16
N ARG A 147 15.89 2.65 -2.23
CA ARG A 147 15.65 1.22 -2.48
C ARG A 147 14.59 1.03 -3.57
N VAL A 148 13.44 1.67 -3.43
CA VAL A 148 12.29 1.52 -4.33
C VAL A 148 12.59 2.10 -5.71
N THR A 149 13.15 3.31 -5.77
CA THR A 149 13.50 3.98 -7.02
C THR A 149 14.57 3.20 -7.79
N GLN A 150 15.59 2.67 -7.13
CA GLN A 150 16.61 1.85 -7.78
C GLN A 150 16.00 0.56 -8.36
N HIS A 151 15.12 -0.10 -7.62
CA HIS A 151 14.44 -1.31 -8.07
C HIS A 151 13.54 -1.05 -9.28
N LEU A 152 12.67 -0.04 -9.20
CA LEU A 152 11.77 0.31 -10.31
C LEU A 152 12.53 0.68 -11.58
N ARG A 153 13.63 1.44 -11.46
CA ARG A 153 14.51 1.75 -12.60
C ARG A 153 15.18 0.52 -13.18
N SER A 154 15.51 -0.49 -12.36
CA SER A 154 16.07 -1.77 -12.85
C SER A 154 15.06 -2.62 -13.63
N LEU A 155 13.76 -2.33 -13.48
CA LEU A 155 12.66 -2.91 -14.24
C LEU A 155 12.25 -2.02 -15.43
N ASP A 156 13.10 -1.07 -15.83
CA ASP A 156 12.86 -0.09 -16.91
C ASP A 156 11.61 0.77 -16.71
N VAL A 157 11.14 0.95 -15.47
CA VAL A 157 9.99 1.82 -15.15
C VAL A 157 10.47 3.28 -15.02
N PRO A 158 9.97 4.21 -15.85
CA PRO A 158 10.26 5.63 -15.70
C PRO A 158 9.78 6.12 -14.33
N THR A 159 10.72 6.55 -13.48
CA THR A 159 10.45 6.84 -12.07
C THR A 159 10.84 8.28 -11.71
N THR A 160 9.85 9.07 -11.28
CA THR A 160 10.07 10.37 -10.63
C THR A 160 10.09 10.15 -9.13
N SER A 161 11.14 10.61 -8.44
CA SER A 161 11.23 10.52 -6.98
C SER A 161 11.57 11.86 -6.35
N ILE A 162 10.94 12.18 -5.22
CA ILE A 162 11.12 13.43 -4.50
C ILE A 162 11.21 13.13 -3.00
N VAL A 163 12.23 13.69 -2.36
CA VAL A 163 12.47 13.58 -0.92
C VAL A 163 12.15 14.91 -0.25
N ASP A 164 11.53 14.84 0.93
CA ASP A 164 11.22 15.98 1.80
C ASP A 164 10.39 17.10 1.14
N ALA A 165 9.38 16.70 0.36
CA ALA A 165 8.44 17.59 -0.29
C ALA A 165 7.46 18.24 0.70
N ASP A 166 7.34 19.56 0.63
CA ASP A 166 6.24 20.30 1.23
C ASP A 166 4.93 20.12 0.44
N GLY A 167 3.80 20.55 1.00
CA GLY A 167 2.50 20.35 0.36
C GLY A 167 2.37 20.98 -1.03
N ALA A 168 3.03 22.12 -1.27
CA ALA A 168 3.05 22.75 -2.60
C ALA A 168 3.81 21.88 -3.61
N THR A 169 4.97 21.36 -3.21
CA THR A 169 5.79 20.47 -4.04
C THR A 169 5.07 19.16 -4.33
N LEU A 170 4.43 18.56 -3.32
CA LEU A 170 3.63 17.35 -3.46
C LEU A 170 2.55 17.51 -4.53
N ARG A 171 1.73 18.56 -4.43
CA ARG A 171 0.63 18.81 -5.39
C ARG A 171 1.14 19.11 -6.79
N ALA A 172 2.18 19.92 -6.93
CA ALA A 172 2.76 20.24 -8.22
C ALA A 172 3.31 18.99 -8.92
N ALA A 173 4.02 18.14 -8.18
CA ALA A 173 4.59 16.90 -8.71
C ALA A 173 3.52 15.85 -9.02
N LEU A 174 2.47 15.72 -8.20
CA LEU A 174 1.34 14.84 -8.51
C LEU A 174 0.62 15.30 -9.79
N SER A 175 0.33 16.59 -9.93
CA SER A 175 -0.29 17.14 -11.13
C SER A 175 0.59 16.90 -12.38
N ALA A 176 1.90 17.13 -12.27
CA ALA A 176 2.85 16.86 -13.35
C ALA A 176 2.97 15.37 -13.68
N PHE A 177 2.78 14.47 -12.71
CA PHE A 177 2.75 13.03 -12.94
C PHE A 177 1.47 12.59 -13.65
N VAL A 178 0.32 13.03 -13.15
CA VAL A 178 -1.01 12.70 -13.72
C VAL A 178 -1.14 13.19 -15.15
N SER A 179 -0.62 14.38 -15.47
CA SER A 179 -0.63 14.91 -16.85
C SER A 179 0.20 14.10 -17.85
N LYS A 180 1.09 13.21 -17.38
CA LYS A 180 1.86 12.29 -18.23
C LYS A 180 1.19 10.93 -18.41
N LEU A 181 0.13 10.63 -17.67
CA LEU A 181 -0.59 9.37 -17.80
C LEU A 181 -1.38 9.36 -19.12
N GLY A 182 -0.93 8.53 -20.06
CA GLY A 182 -1.65 8.23 -21.30
C GLY A 182 -2.69 7.13 -21.12
N SER A 183 -3.48 6.85 -22.16
CA SER A 183 -4.51 5.80 -22.14
C SER A 183 -3.97 4.38 -21.93
N ASP A 184 -2.69 4.17 -22.22
CA ASP A 184 -1.96 2.90 -22.03
C ASP A 184 -1.06 2.91 -20.79
N SER A 185 -1.07 3.99 -20.00
CA SER A 185 -0.23 4.12 -18.81
C SER A 185 -0.85 3.40 -17.62
N CYS A 186 -0.02 2.82 -16.77
CA CYS A 186 -0.41 2.35 -15.44
C CYS A 186 0.49 3.00 -14.39
N ALA A 187 -0.13 3.51 -13.31
CA ALA A 187 0.60 4.25 -12.30
C ALA A 187 1.11 3.33 -11.19
N ILE A 188 2.35 3.55 -10.77
CA ILE A 188 2.89 3.03 -9.51
C ILE A 188 3.17 4.22 -8.62
N VAL A 189 2.53 4.29 -7.46
CA VAL A 189 2.76 5.36 -6.48
C VAL A 189 3.28 4.76 -5.19
N TYR A 190 4.41 5.24 -4.71
CA TYR A 190 5.00 4.83 -3.45
C TYR A 190 5.15 6.04 -2.53
N LEU A 191 4.53 6.00 -1.36
CA LEU A 191 4.52 7.11 -0.40
C LEU A 191 5.11 6.64 0.92
N ALA A 192 6.30 7.12 1.29
CA ALA A 192 6.93 6.89 2.59
C ALA A 192 6.91 8.14 3.46
N GLY A 193 6.37 8.05 4.67
CA GLY A 193 6.31 9.17 5.59
C GLY A 193 5.18 9.10 6.61
N HIS A 194 4.67 10.26 7.01
CA HIS A 194 3.52 10.37 7.89
C HIS A 194 2.22 10.43 7.09
N GLY A 195 1.25 9.62 7.53
CA GLY A 195 -0.14 9.77 7.15
C GLY A 195 -0.91 10.50 8.25
N VAL A 196 -1.90 11.30 7.86
CA VAL A 196 -2.84 11.92 8.80
C VAL A 196 -4.27 11.51 8.47
N ASP A 197 -5.05 11.22 9.50
CA ASP A 197 -6.48 10.97 9.43
C ASP A 197 -7.19 12.18 10.05
N ILE A 198 -7.91 12.92 9.22
CA ILE A 198 -8.65 14.13 9.61
C ILE A 198 -10.09 13.93 9.16
N ASP A 199 -11.00 13.81 10.13
CA ASP A 199 -12.43 13.60 9.90
C ASP A 199 -12.74 12.42 8.96
N GLY A 200 -11.97 11.34 9.05
CA GLY A 200 -12.15 10.13 8.24
C GLY A 200 -11.56 10.21 6.84
N ARG A 201 -10.90 11.33 6.49
CA ARG A 201 -10.09 11.44 5.26
C ARG A 201 -8.63 11.14 5.55
N HIS A 202 -8.01 10.39 4.65
CA HIS A 202 -6.62 9.98 4.76
C HIS A 202 -5.74 10.83 3.86
N TYR A 203 -4.64 11.36 4.41
CA TYR A 203 -3.71 12.18 3.66
C TYR A 203 -2.27 11.73 3.86
N PHE A 204 -1.46 11.86 2.82
CA PHE A 204 -0.01 11.82 2.90
C PHE A 204 0.55 13.23 3.15
N ALA A 205 1.21 13.41 4.29
CA ALA A 205 1.61 14.73 4.77
C ALA A 205 2.86 15.28 4.06
N GLY A 206 2.81 16.56 3.69
CA GLY A 206 4.00 17.35 3.37
C GLY A 206 4.87 17.59 4.59
N THR A 207 6.15 17.91 4.37
CA THR A 207 7.09 18.24 5.46
C THR A 207 6.69 19.47 6.26
N ASP A 208 5.83 20.33 5.70
CA ASP A 208 5.30 21.54 6.31
C ASP A 208 3.88 21.36 6.88
N ILE A 209 3.36 20.13 7.00
CA ILE A 209 2.05 19.88 7.60
C ILE A 209 2.00 20.47 9.01
N ASP A 210 0.99 21.30 9.27
CA ASP A 210 0.74 21.87 10.59
C ASP A 210 -0.74 21.67 10.92
N THR A 211 -1.00 20.63 11.71
CA THR A 211 -2.36 20.26 12.12
C THR A 211 -2.95 21.22 13.16
N SER A 212 -2.15 22.19 13.65
CA SER A 212 -2.57 23.23 14.59
C SER A 212 -2.76 24.61 13.93
N GLY A 213 -2.10 24.85 12.79
CA GLY A 213 -1.89 26.18 12.20
C GLY A 213 -3.01 26.75 11.33
N GLY A 214 -4.19 26.14 11.31
CA GLY A 214 -5.39 26.66 10.64
C GLY A 214 -5.38 26.62 9.11
N LYS A 215 -4.27 26.25 8.47
CA LYS A 215 -4.23 25.92 7.04
C LYS A 215 -5.04 24.66 6.77
N ALA A 216 -5.65 24.61 5.59
CA ALA A 216 -6.43 23.45 5.18
C ALA A 216 -5.48 22.28 4.83
N PRO A 217 -5.78 21.04 5.25
CA PRO A 217 -4.88 19.90 5.01
C PRO A 217 -4.55 19.64 3.55
N ASP A 218 -5.48 19.92 2.64
CA ASP A 218 -5.33 19.81 1.20
C ASP A 218 -4.33 20.81 0.60
N GLU A 219 -3.96 21.87 1.33
CA GLU A 219 -2.85 22.75 0.91
C GLU A 219 -1.48 22.15 1.23
N GLN A 220 -1.42 21.29 2.25
CA GLN A 220 -0.20 20.80 2.91
C GLN A 220 0.05 19.29 2.71
N ALA A 221 -0.87 18.59 2.06
CA ALA A 221 -0.87 17.13 1.96
C ALA A 221 -1.55 16.66 0.66
N ILE A 222 -1.36 15.38 0.33
CA ILE A 222 -2.12 14.69 -0.73
C ILE A 222 -3.24 13.90 -0.08
N ASP A 223 -4.48 14.14 -0.48
CA ASP A 223 -5.60 13.25 -0.12
C ASP A 223 -5.47 11.93 -0.90
N ILE A 224 -5.55 10.79 -0.19
CA ILE A 224 -5.35 9.46 -0.76
C ILE A 224 -6.48 9.05 -1.72
N ASP A 225 -7.73 9.41 -1.43
CA ASP A 225 -8.86 9.12 -2.31
C ASP A 225 -8.79 9.98 -3.58
N ASP A 226 -8.33 11.23 -3.45
CA ASP A 226 -8.06 12.11 -4.59
C ASP A 226 -6.92 11.59 -5.45
N LEU A 227 -5.82 11.15 -4.83
CA LEU A 227 -4.72 10.48 -5.51
C LEU A 227 -5.23 9.28 -6.32
N LEU A 228 -5.98 8.36 -5.70
CA LEU A 228 -6.49 7.15 -6.36
C LEU A 228 -7.35 7.50 -7.58
N ARG A 229 -8.23 8.49 -7.45
CA ARG A 229 -9.08 8.95 -8.54
C ARG A 229 -8.30 9.59 -9.68
N GLN A 230 -7.25 10.35 -9.36
CA GLN A 230 -6.39 11.00 -10.36
C GLN A 230 -5.50 10.02 -11.12
N VAL A 231 -4.96 9.00 -10.46
CA VAL A 231 -4.09 8.00 -11.12
C VAL A 231 -4.87 6.94 -11.90
N GLY A 232 -6.15 6.74 -11.55
CA GLY A 232 -7.09 5.91 -12.31
C GLY A 232 -6.91 4.40 -12.14
N ASP A 233 -7.64 3.65 -12.97
CA ASP A 233 -7.70 2.19 -12.95
C ASP A 233 -6.33 1.53 -13.17
N GLY A 234 -6.13 0.35 -12.58
CA GLY A 234 -4.91 -0.43 -12.76
C GLY A 234 -3.68 0.12 -12.04
N ALA A 235 -3.84 1.16 -11.22
CA ALA A 235 -2.76 1.70 -10.41
C ALA A 235 -2.37 0.77 -9.25
N VAL A 236 -1.08 0.77 -8.92
CA VAL A 236 -0.54 0.18 -7.68
C VAL A 236 -0.12 1.31 -6.77
N VAL A 237 -0.71 1.41 -5.58
CA VAL A 237 -0.41 2.45 -4.60
C VAL A 237 0.08 1.79 -3.31
N VAL A 238 1.29 2.14 -2.88
CA VAL A 238 1.91 1.65 -1.66
C VAL A 238 2.02 2.78 -0.66
N LEU A 239 1.37 2.61 0.48
CA LEU A 239 1.28 3.58 1.57
C LEU A 239 2.16 3.12 2.72
N ASP A 240 3.44 3.47 2.64
CA ASP A 240 4.47 3.19 3.64
C ASP A 240 4.45 4.22 4.78
N MET A 241 3.32 4.27 5.48
CA MET A 241 3.04 5.28 6.48
C MET A 241 2.16 4.78 7.60
N ASN A 242 2.26 5.44 8.75
CA ASN A 242 1.29 5.34 9.82
C ASN A 242 0.27 6.49 9.70
N PHE A 243 -1.01 6.21 9.90
CA PHE A 243 -2.06 7.23 9.92
C PHE A 243 -2.31 7.70 11.35
N SER A 244 -1.81 8.88 11.68
CA SER A 244 -2.08 9.52 12.96
C SER A 244 -3.45 10.20 12.91
N LYS A 245 -4.36 9.83 13.82
CA LYS A 245 -5.64 10.52 13.98
C LYS A 245 -5.42 11.91 14.57
N VAL A 246 -5.86 12.92 13.85
CA VAL A 246 -5.89 14.31 14.31
C VAL A 246 -7.31 14.59 14.80
N LYS A 247 -7.45 14.99 16.06
CA LYS A 247 -8.75 15.46 16.54
C LYS A 247 -9.01 16.84 15.94
N PRO A 248 -10.21 17.13 15.41
CA PRO A 248 -10.54 18.49 15.02
C PRO A 248 -10.34 19.42 16.22
N SER A 249 -9.71 20.56 15.98
CA SER A 249 -9.63 21.61 17.00
C SER A 249 -11.06 22.03 17.33
N VAL A 250 -11.48 21.76 18.57
CA VAL A 250 -12.73 22.28 19.11
C VAL A 250 -12.59 23.80 19.07
N ARG A 251 -13.28 24.45 18.13
CA ARG A 251 -13.46 25.90 18.13
C ARG A 251 -14.55 26.27 19.12
#